data_AF-R6SYK0-F1
#
_entry.id   AF-R6SYK0-F1
#
_cell.length_a   1.000
_cell.length_b   1.000
_cell.length_c   1.000
_cell.angle_alpha   90.00
_cell.angle_beta   90.00
_cell.angle_gamma   90.00
#
_symmetry.space_group_name_H-M   'P 1'
#
loop_
_entity.id
_entity.type
_entity.pdbx_description
1 polymer ?
#
loop_
_entity_poly.entity_id
_entity_poly.type
_entity_poly.pdbx_seq_one_letter_code
_entity_poly.pdbx_strand_id
1 'polypeptide(L)'
;MANWQEIKANLTQAKDTVVEKTDLYTNIASLYIKIKAAESKLANAYEKLGRIAYKRFAEEHTEEEKQEILKEIMTSVKAINLLKAEKAKLEAAAKELSDRA
;
A
#
# COMPACT_ATOMS: atom_id res chain seq x y z
N MET A 1 -6.98 -51.71 14.92
CA MET A 1 -7.23 -51.24 13.53
C MET A 1 -7.49 -49.75 13.62
N ALA A 2 -6.78 -48.93 12.84
CA ALA A 2 -7.02 -47.49 12.87
C ALA A 2 -8.48 -47.21 12.49
N ASN A 3 -9.16 -46.37 13.28
CA ASN A 3 -10.56 -46.04 13.07
C ASN A 3 -10.67 -45.23 11.76
N TRP A 4 -11.29 -45.83 10.74
CA TRP A 4 -11.43 -45.20 9.41
C TRP A 4 -12.12 -43.82 9.48
N GLN A 5 -13.01 -43.61 10.46
CA GLN A 5 -13.63 -42.31 10.69
C GLN A 5 -12.65 -41.26 11.21
N GLU A 6 -11.72 -41.66 12.08
CA GLU A 6 -10.67 -40.80 12.61
C GLU A 6 -9.69 -40.38 11.51
N ILE A 7 -9.29 -41.33 10.65
CA ILE A 7 -8.46 -41.03 9.47
C ILE A 7 -9.16 -40.01 8.55
N LYS A 8 -10.46 -40.21 8.27
CA LYS A 8 -11.23 -39.30 7.41
C LYS A 8 -11.36 -37.90 8.03
N ALA A 9 -11.63 -37.81 9.34
CA ALA A 9 -11.72 -36.53 10.05
C ALA A 9 -10.38 -35.76 10.00
N ASN A 10 -9.27 -36.44 10.26
CA ASN A 10 -7.93 -35.85 10.19
C ASN A 10 -7.59 -35.36 8.77
N LEU A 11 -7.98 -36.12 7.73
CA LEU A 11 -7.81 -35.72 6.33
C LEU A 11 -8.62 -34.46 5.99
N THR A 12 -9.86 -34.37 6.46
CA THR A 12 -10.70 -33.17 6.29
C THR A 12 -10.07 -31.96 6.99
N GLN A 13 -9.68 -32.11 8.26
CA GLN A 13 -9.04 -31.02 9.01
C GLN A 13 -7.73 -30.56 8.37
N ALA A 14 -6.90 -31.50 7.91
CA ALA A 14 -5.66 -31.17 7.21
C ALA A 14 -5.93 -30.41 5.90
N LYS A 15 -6.94 -30.83 5.13
CA LYS A 15 -7.37 -30.12 3.92
C LYS A 15 -7.83 -28.70 4.23
N ASP A 16 -8.71 -28.53 5.21
CA ASP A 16 -9.25 -27.22 5.59
C ASP A 16 -8.13 -26.28 6.05
N THR A 17 -7.18 -26.79 6.82
CA THR A 17 -5.97 -26.05 7.25
C THR A 17 -5.13 -25.58 6.06
N VAL A 18 -4.93 -26.45 5.07
CA VAL A 18 -4.15 -26.10 3.86
C VAL A 18 -4.87 -25.02 3.05
N VAL A 19 -6.19 -25.10 2.92
CA VAL A 19 -6.99 -24.08 2.24
C VAL A 19 -6.85 -22.74 2.95
N GLU A 20 -7.05 -22.71 4.27
CA GLU A 20 -6.95 -21.48 5.07
C GLU A 20 -5.56 -20.83 4.94
N LYS A 21 -4.47 -21.61 5.05
CA LYS A 21 -3.12 -21.08 4.86
C LYS A 21 -2.90 -20.56 3.44
N THR A 22 -3.42 -21.25 2.41
CA THR A 22 -3.29 -20.81 1.02
C THR A 22 -4.00 -19.47 0.79
N ASP A 23 -5.19 -19.31 1.35
CA ASP A 23 -5.95 -18.06 1.28
C ASP A 23 -5.22 -16.93 2.02
N LEU A 24 -4.66 -17.20 3.20
CA LEU A 24 -3.84 -16.24 3.96
C LEU A 24 -2.63 -15.76 3.13
N TYR A 25 -1.84 -16.67 2.57
CA TYR A 25 -0.68 -16.30 1.75
C TYR A 25 -1.08 -15.52 0.49
N THR A 26 -2.19 -15.89 -0.16
CA THR A 26 -2.72 -15.18 -1.33
C THR A 26 -3.13 -13.75 -0.97
N ASN A 27 -3.77 -13.56 0.17
CA ASN A 27 -4.16 -12.23 0.66
C ASN A 27 -2.93 -11.37 1.01
N ILE A 28 -1.92 -11.95 1.66
CA ILE A 28 -0.65 -11.28 1.94
C ILE A 28 0.03 -10.83 0.64
N ALA A 29 0.12 -11.71 -0.37
CA ALA A 29 0.70 -11.37 -1.67
C ALA A 29 -0.06 -10.23 -2.37
N SER A 30 -1.39 -10.25 -2.31
CA SER A 30 -2.25 -9.18 -2.85
C SER A 30 -1.97 -7.83 -2.17
N LEU A 31 -1.81 -7.81 -0.84
CA LEU A 31 -1.45 -6.60 -0.10
C LEU A 31 -0.05 -6.08 -0.46
N TYR A 32 0.94 -6.96 -0.62
CA TYR A 32 2.27 -6.55 -1.08
C TYR A 32 2.23 -5.85 -2.44
N ILE A 33 1.43 -6.36 -3.40
CA ILE A 33 1.24 -5.71 -4.69
C ILE A 33 0.63 -4.31 -4.52
N LYS A 34 -0.39 -4.17 -3.65
CA LYS A 34 -1.01 -2.87 -3.35
C LYS A 34 -0.03 -1.89 -2.70
N ILE A 35 0.81 -2.36 -1.78
CA ILE A 35 1.86 -1.54 -1.16
C ILE A 35 2.84 -1.05 -2.22
N LYS A 36 3.29 -1.93 -3.13
CA LYS A 36 4.17 -1.52 -4.25
C LYS A 36 3.53 -0.50 -5.19
N ALA A 37 2.25 -0.65 -5.48
CA ALA A 37 1.51 0.34 -6.24
C ALA A 37 1.43 1.69 -5.49
N ALA A 38 1.18 1.68 -4.17
CA ALA A 38 1.15 2.88 -3.35
C ALA A 38 2.53 3.57 -3.27
N GLU A 39 3.61 2.79 -3.16
CA GLU A 39 5.00 3.29 -3.22
C GLU A 39 5.28 4.01 -4.55
N SER A 40 4.88 3.41 -5.67
CA SER A 40 5.05 4.04 -6.99
C SER A 40 4.26 5.34 -7.11
N LYS A 41 3.00 5.36 -6.67
CA LYS A 41 2.19 6.59 -6.63
C LYS A 41 2.84 7.68 -5.79
N LEU A 42 3.39 7.30 -4.63
CA LEU A 42 4.05 8.23 -3.71
C LEU A 42 5.35 8.81 -4.34
N ALA A 43 6.15 7.96 -5.00
CA ALA A 43 7.34 8.40 -5.72
C ALA A 43 7.00 9.41 -6.82
N ASN A 44 5.98 9.12 -7.64
CA ASN A 44 5.51 10.03 -8.68
C ASN A 44 5.00 11.37 -8.11
N ALA A 45 4.32 11.33 -6.96
CA ALA A 45 3.82 12.54 -6.29
C ALA A 45 4.98 13.41 -5.79
N TYR A 46 6.03 12.81 -5.22
CA TYR A 46 7.25 13.53 -4.84
C TYR A 46 8.00 14.11 -6.04
N GLU A 47 8.09 13.37 -7.15
CA GLU A 47 8.69 13.87 -8.38
C GLU A 47 7.94 15.10 -8.90
N LYS A 48 6.61 15.04 -8.94
CA LYS A 48 5.78 16.18 -9.34
C LYS A 48 6.00 17.38 -8.43
N LEU A 49 6.03 17.18 -7.11
CA LEU A 49 6.33 18.25 -6.16
C LEU A 49 7.72 18.85 -6.40
N GLY A 50 8.73 18.02 -6.67
CA GLY A 50 10.08 18.48 -7.01
C GLY A 50 10.11 19.35 -8.26
N ARG A 51 9.36 18.98 -9.31
CA ARG A 51 9.23 19.78 -10.54
C ARG A 51 8.57 21.14 -10.26
N ILE A 52 7.51 21.18 -9.45
CA ILE A 52 6.84 22.43 -9.07
C ILE A 52 7.77 23.32 -8.23
N ALA A 53 8.47 22.73 -7.26
CA ALA A 53 9.43 23.44 -6.44
C ALA A 53 10.58 24.00 -7.29
N TYR A 54 11.09 23.23 -8.25
CA TYR A 54 12.12 23.69 -9.17
C TYR A 54 11.66 24.90 -9.98
N LYS A 55 10.47 24.85 -10.60
CA LYS A 55 9.90 26.01 -11.32
C LYS A 55 9.90 27.27 -10.44
N ARG A 56 9.48 27.14 -9.18
CA ARG A 56 9.47 28.25 -8.21
C ARG A 56 10.84 28.89 -8.01
N PHE A 57 11.90 28.10 -7.98
CA PHE A 57 13.26 28.56 -7.64
C PHE A 57 14.10 28.93 -8.86
N ALA A 58 13.81 28.37 -10.04
CA ALA A 58 14.63 28.50 -11.23
C ALA A 58 14.24 29.68 -12.14
N GLU A 59 13.02 30.19 -12.00
CA GLU A 59 12.45 31.20 -12.90
C GLU A 59 12.02 32.45 -12.10
N GLU A 60 12.11 33.63 -12.73
CA GLU A 60 11.49 34.83 -12.19
C GLU A 60 9.97 34.78 -12.43
N HIS A 61 9.19 34.96 -11.36
CA HIS A 61 7.73 34.87 -11.39
C HIS A 61 7.09 36.18 -10.95
N THR A 62 5.97 36.52 -11.58
CA THR A 62 5.03 37.52 -11.07
C THR A 62 4.45 37.07 -9.73
N GLU A 63 3.80 38.00 -9.00
CA GLU A 63 3.22 37.64 -7.71
C GLU A 63 2.03 36.69 -7.86
N GLU A 64 1.24 36.84 -8.93
CA GLU A 64 0.16 35.94 -9.30
C GLU A 64 0.67 34.51 -9.57
N GLU A 65 1.76 34.36 -10.32
CA GLU A 65 2.38 33.06 -10.60
C GLU A 65 2.93 32.41 -9.33
N LYS A 66 3.56 33.18 -8.44
CA LYS A 66 4.02 32.66 -7.13
C LYS A 66 2.86 32.13 -6.29
N GLN A 67 1.71 32.81 -6.29
CA GLN A 67 0.53 32.35 -5.57
C GLN A 67 -0.01 31.04 -6.15
N GLU A 68 -0.04 30.91 -7.48
CA GLU A 68 -0.51 29.68 -8.12
C GLU A 68 0.43 28.50 -7.86
N ILE A 69 1.74 28.71 -7.99
CA ILE A 69 2.77 27.73 -7.63
C ILE A 69 2.61 27.29 -6.16
N LEU A 70 2.34 28.21 -5.24
CA LEU A 70 2.10 27.88 -3.84
C LEU A 70 0.87 26.99 -3.66
N LYS A 71 -0.23 27.26 -4.38
CA LYS A 71 -1.43 26.39 -4.36
C LYS A 71 -1.13 24.99 -4.90
N GLU A 72 -0.35 24.88 -5.98
CA GLU A 72 0.07 23.61 -6.54
C GLU A 72 0.93 22.80 -5.55
N ILE A 73 1.87 23.46 -4.86
CA ILE A 73 2.68 22.86 -3.80
C ILE A 73 1.78 22.35 -2.67
N MET A 74 0.87 23.18 -2.16
CA MET A 74 -0.05 22.79 -1.08
C MET A 74 -0.93 21.60 -1.46
N THR A 75 -1.42 21.57 -2.71
CA THR A 75 -2.22 20.46 -3.23
C THR A 75 -1.39 19.18 -3.33
N SER A 76 -0.16 19.29 -3.81
CA SER A 76 0.77 18.14 -3.91
C SER A 76 1.13 17.58 -2.53
N VAL A 77 1.38 18.45 -1.55
CA VAL A 77 1.64 18.04 -0.15
C VAL A 77 0.43 17.32 0.46
N LYS A 78 -0.79 17.82 0.22
CA LYS A 78 -2.01 17.13 0.67
C LYS A 78 -2.14 15.74 0.06
N ALA A 79 -1.92 15.61 -1.25
CA ALA A 79 -1.97 14.33 -1.95
C ALA A 79 -0.93 13.33 -1.41
N ILE A 80 0.30 13.79 -1.18
CA ILE A 80 1.38 13.00 -0.57
C ILE A 80 0.96 12.47 0.81
N ASN A 81 0.38 13.32 1.66
CA ASN A 81 -0.07 12.91 2.99
C ASN A 81 -1.16 11.84 2.94
N LEU A 82 -2.11 11.95 2.00
CA LEU A 82 -3.14 10.93 1.79
C LEU A 82 -2.54 9.61 1.33
N LEU A 83 -1.60 9.63 0.36
CA LEU A 83 -0.91 8.44 -0.11
C LEU A 83 -0.07 7.78 0.99
N LYS A 84 0.60 8.56 1.85
CA LYS A 84 1.32 8.04 3.02
C LYS A 84 0.38 7.34 3.99
N ALA A 85 -0.80 7.90 4.24
CA ALA A 85 -1.80 7.29 5.11
C ALA A 85 -2.38 6.00 4.50
N GLU A 86 -2.64 5.97 3.19
CA GLU A 86 -3.08 4.77 2.47
C GLU A 86 -2.03 3.66 2.55
N LYS A 87 -0.77 3.98 2.25
CA LYS A 87 0.34 3.02 2.35
C LYS A 87 0.46 2.45 3.76
N ALA A 88 0.41 3.30 4.80
CA ALA A 88 0.51 2.86 6.19
C ALA A 88 -0.63 1.91 6.60
N LYS A 89 -1.86 2.14 6.11
CA LYS A 89 -2.99 1.21 6.33
C LYS A 89 -2.77 -0.14 5.68
N LEU A 90 -2.24 -0.16 4.45
CA LEU A 90 -1.92 -1.40 3.75
C LEU A 90 -0.80 -2.18 4.45
N GLU A 91 0.24 -1.49 4.91
CA GLU A 91 1.34 -2.09 5.69
C GLU A 91 0.84 -2.67 7.02
N ALA A 92 -0.05 -1.97 7.73
CA ALA A 92 -0.66 -2.46 8.96
C ALA A 92 -1.49 -3.73 8.71
N ALA A 93 -2.32 -3.74 7.66
CA ALA A 93 -3.11 -4.91 7.27
C ALA A 93 -2.23 -6.10 6.86
N ALA A 94 -1.14 -5.85 6.13
CA ALA A 94 -0.20 -6.89 5.74
C ALA A 94 0.51 -7.50 6.96
N LYS A 95 0.87 -6.66 7.94
CA LYS A 95 1.46 -7.12 9.20
C LYS A 95 0.49 -7.98 10.00
N GLU A 96 -0.76 -7.53 10.16
CA GLU A 96 -1.78 -8.29 10.88
C GLU A 96 -2.02 -9.67 10.27
N LEU A 97 -2.09 -9.76 8.94
CA LEU A 97 -2.24 -11.05 8.26
C LEU A 97 -0.98 -11.92 8.37
N SER A 98 0.21 -11.31 8.30
CA SER A 98 1.47 -12.03 8.49
C SER A 98 1.62 -12.58 9.91
N ASP A 99 1.11 -11.89 10.92
CA ASP A 99 1.13 -12.34 12.32
C ASP A 99 0.15 -13.51 12.56
N ARG A 100 -0.80 -13.75 11.64
CA ARG A 100 -1.80 -14.82 11.70
C ARG A 100 -1.44 -16.07 10.88
N ALA A 101 -0.44 -16.01 10.01
CA ALA A 101 -0.08 -17.07 9.05
C ALA A 101 0.83 -18.16 9.68
#